data_AF-A0A4Z0Q4U0-F1
#
_entry.id   AF-A0A4Z0Q4U0-F1
#
_cell.length_a   1.000
_cell.length_b   1.000
_cell.length_c   1.000
_cell.angle_alpha   90.00
_cell.angle_beta   90.00
_cell.angle_gamma   90.00
#
_symmetry.space_group_name_H-M   'P 1'
#
loop_
_entity.id
_entity.type
_entity.pdbx_description
1 polymer ?
#
loop_
_entity_poly.entity_id
_entity_poly.type
_entity_poly.pdbx_seq_one_letter_code
_entity_poly.pdbx_strand_id
1 'polypeptide(L)'
;MQKLFLLFLATLLRLAFVPQAIAQNSPGKPKPSLTLAIVPTSYAGPVANSPMIVLNSADDRFYVLLTNTSDQPVKLFEEWNSWGYFGLSFEITYPNGQKVRSSKEERGWDKNVPTTVTIAPHGFYVFAVTMNNNPKNGAVWENSVLNYESKSDRAYISCRMRAIYSIQRDKEAIEEKAWTGTVSSPEGSYIVWP
;
A
#
# COMPACT_ATOMS: atom_id res chain seq x y z
N MET A 1 -22.51 27.43 -66.98
CA MET A 1 -21.14 26.96 -67.23
C MET A 1 -20.38 27.03 -65.92
N GLN A 2 -20.20 25.88 -65.27
CA GLN A 2 -18.90 25.18 -65.12
C GLN A 2 -18.07 25.78 -63.97
N LYS A 3 -18.07 25.10 -62.81
CA LYS A 3 -17.05 24.15 -62.30
C LYS A 3 -15.94 24.89 -61.54
N LEU A 4 -15.86 24.76 -60.21
CA LEU A 4 -15.24 23.65 -59.45
C LEU A 4 -13.70 23.81 -59.41
N PHE A 5 -13.14 23.99 -58.20
CA PHE A 5 -11.78 23.65 -57.69
C PHE A 5 -11.40 24.66 -56.58
N LEU A 6 -10.85 24.35 -55.41
CA LEU A 6 -10.57 23.11 -54.68
C LEU A 6 -10.20 23.59 -53.24
N LEU A 7 -10.91 23.17 -52.20
CA LEU A 7 -10.38 22.36 -51.08
C LEU A 7 -8.96 22.73 -50.60
N PHE A 8 -8.82 23.19 -49.35
CA PHE A 8 -8.15 22.46 -48.26
C PHE A 8 -8.15 23.31 -46.98
N LEU A 9 -8.12 22.63 -45.82
CA LEU A 9 -7.79 23.14 -44.49
C LEU A 9 -8.92 23.70 -43.62
N ALA A 10 -9.66 22.77 -42.99
CA ALA A 10 -10.17 22.97 -41.63
C ALA A 10 -10.44 21.60 -40.98
N THR A 11 -9.38 20.86 -40.65
CA THR A 11 -9.47 19.71 -39.77
C THR A 11 -9.78 20.24 -38.37
N LEU A 12 -11.07 20.29 -38.02
CA LEU A 12 -11.56 20.61 -36.68
C LEU A 12 -11.01 19.56 -35.69
N LEU A 13 -9.96 19.95 -34.97
CA LEU A 13 -9.42 19.26 -33.81
C LEU A 13 -10.50 19.28 -32.71
N ARG A 14 -11.35 18.24 -32.66
CA ARG A 14 -12.23 18.02 -31.50
C ARG A 14 -11.37 17.51 -30.35
N LEU A 15 -10.80 18.43 -29.57
CA LEU A 15 -10.44 18.17 -28.18
C LEU A 15 -11.72 17.74 -27.46
N ALA A 16 -11.93 16.44 -27.35
CA ALA A 16 -12.87 15.90 -26.39
C ALA A 16 -12.34 16.28 -25.02
N PHE A 17 -12.87 17.37 -24.46
CA PHE A 17 -12.89 17.56 -23.02
C PHE A 17 -13.60 16.34 -22.45
N VAL A 18 -12.84 15.34 -22.02
CA VAL A 18 -13.35 14.34 -21.09
C VAL A 18 -13.64 15.14 -19.83
N PRO A 19 -14.91 15.34 -19.42
CA PRO A 19 -15.16 15.93 -18.12
C PRO A 19 -14.46 15.02 -17.10
N GLN A 20 -13.49 15.56 -16.37
CA GLN A 20 -13.07 14.95 -15.12
C GLN A 20 -14.35 14.78 -14.31
N ALA A 21 -14.78 13.53 -14.15
CA ALA A 21 -15.88 13.21 -13.26
C ALA A 21 -15.45 13.69 -11.87
N ILE A 22 -15.95 14.85 -11.47
CA ILE A 22 -15.87 15.32 -10.09
C ILE A 22 -16.55 14.20 -9.29
N ALA A 23 -15.76 13.52 -8.48
CA ALA A 23 -16.22 12.44 -7.63
C ALA A 23 -17.48 12.90 -6.90
N GLN A 24 -18.62 12.31 -7.23
CA GLN A 24 -19.82 12.45 -6.43
C GLN A 24 -19.56 11.75 -5.09
N ASN A 25 -19.05 12.52 -4.13
CA ASN A 25 -19.22 12.23 -2.72
C ASN A 25 -20.72 12.25 -2.47
N SER A 26 -21.39 11.09 -2.42
CA SER A 26 -22.76 11.03 -1.95
C SER A 26 -22.82 11.63 -0.54
N PRO A 27 -23.57 12.71 -0.31
CA PRO A 27 -23.65 13.32 1.00
C PRO A 27 -24.46 12.40 1.91
N GLY A 28 -23.90 11.99 3.06
CA GLY A 28 -24.72 11.52 4.19
C GLY A 28 -24.21 10.36 5.03
N LYS A 29 -23.18 9.61 4.63
CA LYS A 29 -22.53 8.63 5.52
C LYS A 29 -21.04 8.94 5.66
N PRO A 30 -20.52 9.13 6.90
CA PRO A 30 -19.09 9.22 7.12
C PRO A 30 -18.45 7.96 6.54
N LYS A 31 -17.41 8.16 5.72
CA LYS A 31 -16.59 7.05 5.27
C LYS A 31 -16.03 6.33 6.50
N PRO A 32 -16.07 4.99 6.55
CA PRO A 32 -15.49 4.26 7.66
C PRO A 32 -14.05 4.66 7.92
N SER A 33 -13.77 5.05 9.15
CA SER A 33 -12.44 5.42 9.61
C SER A 33 -11.61 4.16 9.85
N LEU A 34 -10.41 4.14 9.28
CA LEU A 34 -9.42 3.09 9.49
C LEU A 34 -8.23 3.67 10.24
N THR A 35 -7.58 2.86 11.07
CA THR A 35 -6.25 3.14 11.63
C THR A 35 -5.29 2.03 11.27
N LEU A 36 -3.99 2.33 11.28
CA LEU A 36 -2.93 1.41 10.89
C LEU A 36 -1.81 1.42 11.93
N ALA A 37 -1.29 0.24 12.29
CA ALA A 37 -0.19 0.10 13.23
C ALA A 37 0.76 -1.01 12.79
N ILE A 38 2.07 -0.76 12.92
CA ILE A 38 3.10 -1.80 12.78
C ILE A 38 3.24 -2.47 14.14
N VAL A 39 3.16 -3.80 14.16
CA VAL A 39 3.34 -4.62 15.36
C VAL A 39 4.78 -5.15 15.36
N PRO A 40 5.66 -4.64 16.24
CA PRO A 40 7.02 -5.14 16.34
C PRO A 40 7.03 -6.58 16.90
N THR A 41 8.04 -7.36 16.53
CA THR A 41 8.23 -8.73 17.00
C THR A 41 8.77 -8.81 18.43
N SER A 42 9.45 -7.77 18.90
CA SER A 42 9.98 -7.66 20.25
C SER A 42 10.02 -6.21 20.69
N TYR A 43 9.87 -5.95 21.99
CA TYR A 43 10.05 -4.63 22.61
C TYR A 43 11.34 -4.55 23.44
N ALA A 44 12.15 -5.60 23.42
CA ALA A 44 13.43 -5.68 24.13
C ALA A 44 14.62 -5.52 23.16
N GLY A 45 14.60 -4.45 22.35
CA GLY A 45 15.68 -4.16 21.42
C GLY A 45 16.99 -3.75 22.13
N PRO A 46 18.16 -4.00 21.51
CA PRO A 46 19.47 -3.72 22.10
C PRO A 46 19.75 -2.22 22.30
N VAL A 47 18.96 -1.34 21.67
CA VAL A 47 19.03 0.10 21.89
C VAL A 47 17.78 0.54 22.66
N ALA A 48 17.95 0.91 23.92
CA ALA A 48 16.97 1.64 24.73
C ALA A 48 15.52 1.08 24.74
N ASN A 49 15.34 -0.25 24.75
CA ASN A 49 14.01 -0.89 24.66
C ASN A 49 13.22 -0.46 23.41
N SER A 50 13.92 -0.19 22.30
CA SER A 50 13.29 0.16 21.04
C SER A 50 12.50 -1.04 20.49
N PRO A 51 11.32 -0.80 19.88
CA PRO A 51 10.62 -1.79 19.09
C PRO A 51 11.55 -2.43 18.05
N MET A 52 11.57 -3.75 18.01
CA MET A 52 12.40 -4.53 17.12
C MET A 52 11.56 -5.42 16.20
N ILE A 53 11.92 -5.42 14.93
CA ILE A 53 11.41 -6.31 13.89
C ILE A 53 12.54 -7.29 13.58
N VAL A 54 12.35 -8.55 13.96
CA VAL A 54 13.32 -9.62 13.75
C VAL A 54 12.92 -10.37 12.48
N LEU A 55 13.83 -10.42 11.52
CA LEU A 55 13.68 -11.03 10.20
C LEU A 55 14.92 -11.88 9.89
N ASN A 56 15.27 -12.82 10.78
CA ASN A 56 16.46 -13.68 10.69
C ASN A 56 16.40 -14.71 9.55
N SER A 57 15.22 -14.88 8.95
CA SER A 57 15.00 -15.82 7.86
C SER A 57 14.06 -15.22 6.82
N ALA A 58 14.14 -15.73 5.60
CA ALA A 58 13.27 -15.31 4.51
C ALA A 58 11.78 -15.63 4.74
N ASP A 59 11.46 -16.41 5.77
CA ASP A 59 10.08 -16.77 6.17
C ASP A 59 9.60 -16.01 7.40
N ASP A 60 10.49 -15.26 8.07
CA ASP A 60 10.15 -14.48 9.24
C ASP A 60 9.18 -13.36 8.87
N ARG A 61 8.28 -13.04 9.80
CA ARG A 61 7.20 -12.08 9.58
C ARG A 61 7.08 -11.13 10.74
N PHE A 62 6.69 -9.91 10.41
CA PHE A 62 5.99 -9.03 11.34
C PHE A 62 4.60 -8.75 10.84
N TYR A 63 3.80 -8.06 11.66
CA TYR A 63 2.42 -7.82 11.35
C TYR A 63 2.11 -6.34 11.24
N VAL A 64 1.20 -5.99 10.34
CA VAL A 64 0.55 -4.69 10.31
C VAL A 64 -0.92 -4.88 10.60
N LEU A 65 -1.42 -4.15 11.58
CA LEU A 65 -2.81 -4.18 12.00
C LEU A 65 -3.55 -3.00 11.37
N LEU A 66 -4.60 -3.30 10.62
CA LEU A 66 -5.54 -2.31 10.11
C LEU A 66 -6.87 -2.48 10.84
N THR A 67 -7.25 -1.45 11.60
CA THR A 67 -8.42 -1.50 12.47
C THR A 67 -9.52 -0.62 11.90
N ASN A 68 -10.73 -1.17 11.83
CA ASN A 68 -11.93 -0.39 11.56
C ASN A 68 -12.36 0.31 12.84
N THR A 69 -12.22 1.63 12.93
CA THR A 69 -12.61 2.39 14.12
C THR A 69 -14.01 3.01 14.01
N SER A 70 -14.81 2.53 13.06
CA SER A 70 -16.18 3.01 12.84
C SER A 70 -17.23 2.00 13.28
N ASP A 71 -18.46 2.49 13.47
CA ASP A 71 -19.63 1.67 13.79
C ASP A 71 -20.25 0.97 12.58
N GLN A 72 -19.57 0.96 11.43
CA GLN A 72 -20.05 0.36 10.19
C GLN A 72 -19.03 -0.67 9.67
N PRO A 73 -19.47 -1.78 9.04
CA PRO A 73 -18.55 -2.72 8.43
C PRO A 73 -17.79 -2.10 7.25
N VAL A 74 -16.59 -2.60 6.98
CA VAL A 74 -15.72 -2.14 5.89
C VAL A 74 -15.32 -3.29 5.02
N LYS A 75 -15.45 -3.13 3.70
CA LYS A 75 -14.92 -4.09 2.73
C LYS A 75 -13.53 -3.68 2.29
N LEU A 76 -12.59 -4.61 2.28
CA LEU A 76 -11.25 -4.42 1.73
C LEU A 76 -11.01 -5.44 0.63
N PHE A 77 -10.25 -5.08 -0.39
CA PHE A 77 -9.73 -6.08 -1.32
C PHE A 77 -8.77 -7.03 -0.62
N GLU A 78 -8.91 -8.32 -0.91
CA GLU A 78 -8.03 -9.35 -0.37
C GLU A 78 -6.63 -9.28 -1.00
N GLU A 79 -5.58 -9.58 -0.24
CA GLU A 79 -4.18 -9.45 -0.70
C GLU A 79 -3.79 -10.40 -1.83
N TRP A 80 -4.58 -11.44 -2.09
CA TRP A 80 -4.29 -12.39 -3.15
C TRP A 80 -4.60 -11.83 -4.54
N ASN A 81 -5.45 -10.81 -4.65
CA ASN A 81 -5.82 -10.15 -5.90
C ASN A 81 -5.06 -8.83 -6.11
N SER A 82 -4.93 -8.36 -7.36
CA SER A 82 -4.16 -7.16 -7.73
C SER A 82 -4.61 -5.90 -6.99
N TRP A 83 -5.91 -5.72 -6.80
CA TRP A 83 -6.46 -4.54 -6.12
C TRP A 83 -6.05 -4.46 -4.64
N GLY A 84 -6.01 -5.61 -3.94
CA GLY A 84 -5.59 -5.66 -2.53
C GLY A 84 -4.09 -5.78 -2.34
N TYR A 85 -3.40 -6.48 -3.24
CA TYR A 85 -1.97 -6.79 -3.14
C TYR A 85 -1.10 -5.54 -2.96
N PHE A 86 -1.31 -4.53 -3.79
CA PHE A 86 -0.56 -3.26 -3.76
C PHE A 86 -1.04 -2.30 -2.66
N GLY A 87 -2.06 -2.68 -1.88
CA GLY A 87 -2.68 -1.82 -0.89
C GLY A 87 -1.73 -1.40 0.22
N LEU A 88 -0.81 -2.28 0.65
CA LEU A 88 0.15 -2.01 1.73
C LEU A 88 1.53 -1.62 1.17
N SER A 89 2.08 -0.51 1.68
CA SER A 89 3.45 -0.06 1.43
C SER A 89 4.06 0.59 2.68
N PHE A 90 5.35 0.89 2.65
CA PHE A 90 6.07 1.50 3.76
C PHE A 90 6.89 2.70 3.30
N GLU A 91 6.94 3.76 4.09
CA GLU A 91 7.98 4.78 3.98
C GLU A 91 9.04 4.49 5.03
N ILE A 92 10.30 4.44 4.61
CA ILE A 92 11.46 4.10 5.44
C ILE A 92 12.48 5.23 5.34
N THR A 93 12.87 5.77 6.49
CA THR A 93 13.97 6.75 6.62
C THR A 93 15.14 6.12 7.34
N TYR A 94 16.29 6.03 6.65
CA TYR A 94 17.54 5.49 7.19
C TYR A 94 18.33 6.54 8.00
N PRO A 95 19.36 6.13 8.78
CA PRO A 95 20.12 7.05 9.62
C PRO A 95 20.89 8.12 8.83
N ASN A 96 21.25 7.83 7.58
CA ASN A 96 21.87 8.77 6.65
C ASN A 96 20.86 9.81 6.09
N GLY A 97 19.59 9.78 6.51
CA GLY A 97 18.53 10.66 6.02
C GLY A 97 17.88 10.23 4.70
N GLN A 98 18.39 9.17 4.06
CA GLN A 98 17.79 8.61 2.85
C GLN A 98 16.37 8.11 3.15
N LYS A 99 15.42 8.53 2.32
CA LYS A 99 14.03 8.08 2.38
C LYS A 99 13.72 7.22 1.18
N VAL A 100 13.11 6.06 1.41
CA VAL A 100 12.63 5.16 0.36
C VAL A 100 11.19 4.76 0.62
N ARG A 101 10.48 4.43 -0.45
CA ARG A 101 9.20 3.74 -0.37
C ARG A 101 9.43 2.27 -0.68
N SER A 102 9.03 1.39 0.24
CA SER A 102 9.01 -0.05 0.01
C SER A 102 7.59 -0.50 -0.35
N SER A 103 7.47 -1.19 -1.48
CA SER A 103 6.23 -1.68 -2.07
C SER A 103 6.43 -3.07 -2.63
N LYS A 104 5.37 -3.86 -2.74
CA LYS A 104 5.46 -5.17 -3.38
C LYS A 104 5.70 -5.00 -4.88
N GLU A 105 6.61 -5.81 -5.43
CA GLU A 105 6.90 -5.87 -6.87
C GLU A 105 5.68 -6.32 -7.68
N GLU A 106 5.63 -5.87 -8.92
CA GLU A 106 4.65 -6.33 -9.89
C GLU A 106 4.82 -7.84 -10.16
N ARG A 107 3.70 -8.53 -10.37
CA ARG A 107 3.66 -9.95 -10.72
C ARG A 107 2.57 -10.20 -11.74
N GLY A 108 2.60 -11.37 -12.39
CA GLY A 108 1.53 -11.80 -13.29
C GLY A 108 0.20 -11.94 -12.54
N TRP A 109 -0.86 -11.35 -13.09
CA TRP A 109 -2.22 -11.34 -12.53
C TRP A 109 -3.19 -12.23 -13.29
N ASP A 110 -2.67 -13.22 -14.01
CA ASP A 110 -3.48 -14.12 -14.80
C ASP A 110 -4.42 -14.90 -13.89
N LYS A 111 -5.73 -14.62 -13.98
CA LYS A 111 -6.84 -15.27 -13.25
C LYS A 111 -7.17 -14.73 -11.85
N ASN A 112 -6.88 -13.46 -11.54
CA ASN A 112 -7.43 -12.85 -10.34
C ASN A 112 -8.82 -12.25 -10.55
N VAL A 113 -9.60 -12.15 -9.47
CA VAL A 113 -10.91 -11.47 -9.46
C VAL A 113 -10.98 -10.50 -8.27
N PRO A 114 -11.73 -9.39 -8.39
CA PRO A 114 -11.82 -8.36 -7.35
C PRO A 114 -12.69 -8.85 -6.19
N THR A 115 -12.09 -9.63 -5.31
CA THR A 115 -12.76 -10.19 -4.12
C THR A 115 -12.44 -9.37 -2.89
N THR A 116 -13.40 -9.33 -1.96
CA THR A 116 -13.30 -8.52 -0.75
C THR A 116 -13.52 -9.33 0.51
N VAL A 117 -12.82 -8.93 1.58
CA VAL A 117 -13.09 -9.34 2.95
C VAL A 117 -13.84 -8.22 3.68
N THR A 118 -14.80 -8.59 4.54
CA THR A 118 -15.53 -7.63 5.37
C THR A 118 -14.97 -7.61 6.79
N ILE A 119 -14.50 -6.45 7.23
CA ILE A 119 -14.14 -6.18 8.62
C ILE A 119 -15.37 -5.67 9.36
N ALA A 120 -15.72 -6.30 10.47
CA ALA A 120 -16.79 -5.86 11.35
C ALA A 120 -16.51 -4.46 11.92
N PRO A 121 -17.53 -3.72 12.40
CA PRO A 121 -17.33 -2.56 13.26
C PRO A 121 -16.35 -2.88 14.39
N HIS A 122 -15.37 -1.99 14.63
CA HIS A 122 -14.33 -2.18 15.66
C HIS A 122 -13.44 -3.42 15.48
N GLY A 123 -13.56 -4.12 14.34
CA GLY A 123 -12.75 -5.27 13.98
C GLY A 123 -11.41 -4.88 13.33
N PHE A 124 -10.61 -5.88 13.00
CA PHE A 124 -9.30 -5.68 12.40
C PHE A 124 -8.99 -6.68 11.28
N TYR A 125 -8.07 -6.30 10.41
CA TYR A 125 -7.42 -7.17 9.43
C TYR A 125 -5.92 -7.14 9.68
N VAL A 126 -5.27 -8.29 9.54
CA VAL A 126 -3.85 -8.46 9.82
C VAL A 126 -3.11 -8.75 8.54
N PHE A 127 -2.18 -7.89 8.18
CA PHE A 127 -1.21 -8.15 7.11
C PHE A 127 -0.01 -8.88 7.71
N ALA A 128 0.37 -10.01 7.12
CA ALA A 128 1.61 -10.72 7.46
C ALA A 128 2.70 -10.31 6.48
N VAL A 129 3.78 -9.72 6.98
CA VAL A 129 4.80 -9.04 6.16
C VAL A 129 6.15 -9.72 6.34
N THR A 130 6.70 -10.25 5.24
CA THR A 130 8.00 -10.94 5.22
C THR A 130 9.17 -10.03 4.80
N MET A 131 8.92 -8.87 4.17
CA MET A 131 9.94 -7.98 3.58
C MET A 131 10.98 -8.70 2.71
N ASN A 132 10.64 -9.87 2.18
CA ASN A 132 11.58 -10.73 1.49
C ASN A 132 11.93 -10.19 0.09
N ASN A 133 13.13 -10.53 -0.39
CA ASN A 133 13.57 -10.32 -1.76
C ASN A 133 13.52 -11.61 -2.62
N ASN A 134 13.06 -12.73 -2.06
CA ASN A 134 12.95 -14.02 -2.75
C ASN A 134 11.49 -14.38 -3.08
N PRO A 135 11.13 -14.51 -4.38
CA PRO A 135 9.76 -14.81 -4.81
C PRO A 135 9.25 -16.19 -4.38
N LYS A 136 10.13 -17.10 -3.94
CA LYS A 136 9.73 -18.43 -3.47
C LYS A 136 8.98 -18.40 -2.13
N ASN A 137 9.13 -17.33 -1.33
CA ASN A 137 8.56 -17.29 0.02
C ASN A 137 7.53 -16.16 0.21
N GLY A 138 6.91 -15.70 -0.89
CA GLY A 138 5.80 -14.74 -0.84
C GLY A 138 6.02 -13.53 -1.74
N ALA A 139 5.44 -12.40 -1.34
CA ALA A 139 5.59 -11.14 -2.07
C ALA A 139 7.03 -10.64 -1.97
N VAL A 140 7.61 -10.27 -3.12
CA VAL A 140 8.90 -9.59 -3.21
C VAL A 140 8.68 -8.11 -2.99
N TRP A 141 9.54 -7.48 -2.18
CA TRP A 141 9.44 -6.06 -1.84
C TRP A 141 10.55 -5.24 -2.50
N GLU A 142 10.16 -4.28 -3.34
CA GLU A 142 11.03 -3.21 -3.83
C GLU A 142 11.51 -2.37 -2.65
N ASN A 143 12.77 -1.93 -2.72
CA ASN A 143 13.42 -1.15 -1.65
C ASN A 143 13.23 -1.78 -0.26
N SER A 144 13.21 -3.12 -0.18
CA SER A 144 13.13 -3.82 1.10
C SER A 144 14.20 -3.29 2.05
N VAL A 145 13.82 -3.14 3.33
CA VAL A 145 14.77 -2.77 4.39
C VAL A 145 15.94 -3.75 4.45
N LEU A 146 15.74 -5.02 4.09
CA LEU A 146 16.77 -6.06 4.07
C LEU A 146 17.83 -5.83 2.98
N ASN A 147 17.53 -5.03 1.96
CA ASN A 147 18.48 -4.67 0.89
C ASN A 147 19.32 -3.43 1.25
N TYR A 148 19.13 -2.85 2.44
CA TYR A 148 19.91 -1.68 2.86
C TYR A 148 21.35 -2.08 3.22
N GLU A 149 22.30 -1.72 2.38
CA GLU A 149 23.72 -1.83 2.70
C GLU A 149 24.12 -0.81 3.76
N SER A 150 24.11 -1.25 5.02
CA SER A 150 24.66 -0.44 6.10
C SER A 150 26.16 -0.31 5.93
N LYS A 151 26.68 0.93 5.92
CA LYS A 151 28.13 1.20 6.00
C LYS A 151 28.71 0.90 7.40
N SER A 152 27.91 0.41 8.34
CA SER A 152 28.34 0.08 9.69
C SER A 152 28.53 -1.43 9.85
N ASP A 153 29.54 -1.86 10.61
CA ASP A 153 29.78 -3.26 11.01
C ASP A 153 28.68 -3.85 11.93
N ARG A 154 27.53 -3.18 12.07
CA ARG A 154 26.43 -3.62 12.93
C ARG A 154 25.60 -4.67 12.22
N ALA A 155 25.26 -5.72 12.95
CA ALA A 155 24.35 -6.80 12.52
C ALA A 155 22.87 -6.38 12.45
N TYR A 156 22.55 -5.09 12.53
CA TYR A 156 21.18 -4.59 12.55
C TYR A 156 21.05 -3.26 11.82
N ILE A 157 19.84 -2.97 11.35
CA ILE A 157 19.48 -1.77 10.62
C ILE A 157 18.56 -0.93 11.52
N SER A 158 18.99 0.28 11.88
CA SER A 158 18.10 1.24 12.53
C SER A 158 17.39 2.07 11.46
N CYS A 159 16.07 2.20 11.55
CA CYS A 159 15.31 3.07 10.64
C CYS A 159 14.11 3.70 11.36
N ARG A 160 13.59 4.78 10.77
CA ARG A 160 12.22 5.21 11.04
C ARG A 160 11.32 4.68 9.95
N MET A 161 10.16 4.16 10.33
CA MET A 161 9.25 3.52 9.38
C MET A 161 7.80 3.87 9.71
N ARG A 162 6.98 3.99 8.67
CA ARG A 162 5.53 4.01 8.77
C ARG A 162 4.91 3.12 7.71
N ALA A 163 3.81 2.46 8.06
CA ALA A 163 2.99 1.73 7.12
C ALA A 163 1.98 2.67 6.46
N ILE A 164 1.66 2.40 5.21
CA ILE A 164 0.66 3.11 4.41
C ILE A 164 -0.25 2.08 3.76
N TYR A 165 -1.55 2.18 4.02
CA TYR A 165 -2.56 1.43 3.30
C TYR A 165 -3.33 2.38 2.37
N SER A 166 -3.35 2.10 1.07
CA SER A 166 -3.99 2.94 0.07
C SER A 166 -4.68 2.13 -1.01
N ILE A 167 -5.95 2.44 -1.28
CA ILE A 167 -6.75 1.82 -2.35
C ILE A 167 -7.31 2.93 -3.23
N GLN A 168 -7.03 2.85 -4.53
CA GLN A 168 -7.56 3.82 -5.48
C GLN A 168 -9.07 3.65 -5.65
N ARG A 169 -9.75 4.75 -6.01
CA ARG A 169 -11.17 4.71 -6.37
C ARG A 169 -11.29 4.46 -7.86
N ASP A 170 -11.34 3.20 -8.25
CA ASP A 170 -11.57 2.75 -9.61
C ASP A 170 -12.97 2.10 -9.75
N LYS A 171 -13.24 1.54 -10.94
CA LYS A 171 -14.52 0.91 -11.27
C LYS A 171 -14.79 -0.26 -10.34
N GLU A 172 -13.80 -1.13 -10.16
CA GLU A 172 -13.90 -2.35 -9.36
C GLU A 172 -14.13 -2.03 -7.89
N ALA A 173 -13.46 -1.01 -7.34
CA ALA A 173 -13.68 -0.56 -5.96
C ALA A 173 -15.11 -0.06 -5.73
N ILE A 174 -15.70 0.60 -6.74
CA ILE A 174 -17.10 1.05 -6.69
C ILE A 174 -18.06 -0.15 -6.75
N GLU A 175 -17.82 -1.07 -7.68
CA GLU A 175 -18.65 -2.27 -7.88
C GLU A 175 -18.65 -3.18 -6.65
N GLU A 176 -17.48 -3.44 -6.09
CA GLU A 176 -17.31 -4.27 -4.89
C GLU A 176 -17.67 -3.55 -3.59
N LYS A 177 -17.87 -2.22 -3.66
CA LYS A 177 -18.06 -1.32 -2.51
C LYS A 177 -16.87 -1.43 -1.54
N ALA A 178 -15.67 -1.62 -2.08
CA ALA A 178 -14.45 -1.64 -1.32
C ALA A 178 -14.15 -0.25 -0.75
N TRP A 179 -13.48 -0.22 0.39
CA TRP A 179 -12.91 1.00 0.93
C TRP A 179 -11.83 1.52 -0.03
N THR A 180 -11.88 2.82 -0.30
CA THR A 180 -10.86 3.52 -1.07
C THR A 180 -10.21 4.58 -0.18
N GLY A 181 -9.13 5.23 -0.59
CA GLY A 181 -8.46 6.28 0.18
C GLY A 181 -7.12 5.83 0.73
N THR A 182 -6.57 6.60 1.69
CA THR A 182 -5.26 6.36 2.28
C THR A 182 -5.30 6.52 3.78
N VAL A 183 -4.69 5.58 4.50
CA VAL A 183 -4.42 5.65 5.94
C VAL A 183 -2.95 5.34 6.17
N SER A 184 -2.33 6.01 7.15
CA SER A 184 -0.94 5.76 7.52
C SER A 184 -0.82 5.54 9.02
N SER A 185 0.16 4.73 9.41
CA SER A 185 0.54 4.62 10.82
C SER A 185 1.31 5.88 11.26
N PRO A 186 1.40 6.14 12.58
CA PRO A 186 2.46 6.98 13.10
C PRO A 186 3.83 6.51 12.58
N GLU A 187 4.76 7.45 12.41
CA GLU A 187 6.16 7.10 12.18
C GLU A 187 6.77 6.58 13.49
N GLY A 188 7.34 5.38 13.46
CA GLY A 188 8.03 4.77 14.59
C GLY A 188 9.51 4.58 14.30
N SER A 189 10.32 4.51 15.36
CA SER A 189 11.72 4.08 15.25
C SER A 189 11.81 2.58 15.49
N TYR A 190 12.48 1.86 14.60
CA TYR A 190 12.61 0.41 14.63
C TYR A 190 14.07 0.00 14.49
N ILE A 191 14.40 -1.11 15.13
CA ILE A 191 15.56 -1.92 14.77
C ILE A 191 15.05 -3.08 13.92
N VAL A 192 15.63 -3.25 12.75
CA VAL A 192 15.44 -4.44 11.93
C VAL A 192 16.67 -5.32 12.06
N TRP A 193 16.47 -6.55 12.52
CA TRP A 193 17.51 -7.55 12.60
C TRP A 193 17.34 -8.53 11.44
N PRO A 194 18.16 -8.45 10.38
CA PRO A 194 18.09 -9.35 9.22
C PRO A 194 18.75 -10.72 9.49
#